data_AF-K2FNI6-F1
#
_entry.id   AF-K2FNI6-F1
#
_cell.length_a   1.000
_cell.length_b   1.000
_cell.length_c   1.000
_cell.angle_alpha   90.00
_cell.angle_beta   90.00
_cell.angle_gamma   90.00
#
_symmetry.space_group_name_H-M   'P 1'
#
loop_
_entity.id
_entity.type
_entity.pdbx_description
1 polymer ?
#
loop_
_entity_poly.entity_id
_entity_poly.type
_entity_poly.pdbx_seq_one_letter_code
_entity_poly.pdbx_strand_id
1 'polypeptide(L)'
;PALLVKMTQLDQVSTSLIVSGSQMFREKQTIHLRLGQEEIKIYLTKAQLITQSFIRFDYELLNDQEEEMIENFIDQHMNESRNHDLWEALK
;
A
#
# COMPACT_ATOMS: atom_id res chain seq x y z
N PRO A 1 2.30 6.57 -9.62
CA PRO A 1 2.96 5.56 -8.77
C PRO A 1 2.28 5.51 -7.41
N ALA A 2 2.23 4.35 -6.76
CA ALA A 2 1.63 4.20 -5.44
C ALA A 2 2.54 3.37 -4.53
N LEU A 3 2.44 3.60 -3.22
CA LEU A 3 3.23 2.92 -2.21
C LEU A 3 2.28 2.44 -1.11
N LEU A 4 2.30 1.13 -0.84
CA LEU A 4 1.61 0.54 0.30
C LEU A 4 2.45 0.75 1.56
N VAL A 5 1.83 1.29 2.61
CA VAL A 5 2.49 1.58 3.88
C VAL A 5 1.78 0.77 4.96
N LYS A 6 2.49 -0.20 5.54
CA LYS A 6 2.07 -0.92 6.74
C LYS A 6 2.52 -0.12 7.97
N MET A 7 1.59 0.32 8.80
CA MET A 7 1.85 1.04 10.05
C MET A 7 1.42 0.17 11.23
N THR A 8 2.30 0.05 12.21
CA THR A 8 2.00 -0.62 13.48
C THR A 8 1.96 0.43 14.58
N GLN A 9 0.80 0.62 15.21
CA GLN A 9 0.63 1.55 16.33
C GLN A 9 -0.21 0.89 17.42
N LEU A 10 0.33 0.78 18.65
CA LEU A 10 -0.37 0.24 19.82
C LEU A 10 -1.10 -1.10 19.50
N ASP A 11 -0.37 -2.05 18.92
CA ASP A 11 -0.84 -3.37 18.49
C ASP A 11 -1.89 -3.41 17.36
N GLN A 12 -2.24 -2.26 16.77
CA GLN A 12 -3.01 -2.21 15.54
C GLN A 12 -2.09 -2.12 14.33
N VAL A 13 -2.23 -3.07 13.43
CA VAL A 13 -1.62 -3.03 12.09
C VAL A 13 -2.64 -2.44 11.13
N SER A 14 -2.22 -1.43 10.38
CA SER A 14 -3.05 -0.82 9.33
C SER A 14 -2.22 -0.68 8.07
N THR A 15 -2.87 -0.84 6.92
CA THR A 15 -2.24 -0.60 5.61
C THR A 15 -2.89 0.61 4.98
N SER A 16 -2.08 1.52 4.46
CA SER A 16 -2.52 2.72 3.76
C SER A 16 -1.82 2.85 2.42
N LEU A 17 -2.37 3.67 1.53
CA LEU A 17 -1.84 3.89 0.19
C LEU A 17 -1.36 5.34 0.04
N ILE A 18 -0.09 5.53 -0.27
CA ILE A 18 0.43 6.83 -0.70
C ILE A 18 0.42 6.88 -2.22
N VAL A 19 -0.23 7.88 -2.80
CA VAL A 19 -0.26 8.09 -4.25
C VAL A 19 0.39 9.41 -4.64
N SER A 20 1.13 9.37 -5.75
CA SER A 20 1.61 10.57 -6.44
C SER A 20 0.49 11.13 -7.34
N GLY A 21 0.38 12.45 -7.46
CA GLY A 21 -0.64 13.07 -8.32
C GLY A 21 -1.96 13.26 -7.58
N SER A 22 -1.89 13.87 -6.41
CA SER A 22 -3.00 14.17 -5.47
C SER A 22 -4.28 14.69 -6.15
N GLN A 23 -4.17 15.43 -7.25
CA GLN A 23 -5.32 15.99 -7.97
C GLN A 23 -6.19 14.95 -8.68
N MET A 24 -5.66 13.75 -8.93
CA MET A 24 -6.34 12.67 -9.68
C MET A 24 -7.15 11.73 -8.79
N PHE A 25 -6.96 11.81 -7.47
CA PHE A 25 -7.54 10.87 -6.51
C PHE A 25 -8.39 11.61 -5.48
N ARG A 26 -9.53 11.02 -5.12
CA ARG A 26 -10.46 11.59 -4.13
C ARG A 26 -10.98 10.50 -3.21
N GLU A 27 -11.44 10.91 -2.03
CA GLU A 27 -12.23 10.02 -1.17
C GLU A 27 -13.47 9.53 -1.92
N LYS A 28 -13.97 8.37 -1.52
CA LYS A 28 -15.13 7.69 -2.10
C LYS A 28 -14.96 7.30 -3.57
N GLN A 29 -13.71 7.08 -3.98
CA GLN A 29 -13.36 6.62 -5.31
C GLN A 29 -12.90 5.16 -5.25
N THR A 30 -13.40 4.33 -6.17
CA THR A 30 -12.79 3.02 -6.41
C THR A 30 -11.68 3.17 -7.43
N ILE A 31 -10.50 2.62 -7.15
CA ILE A 31 -9.37 2.59 -8.07
C ILE A 31 -8.87 1.16 -8.27
N HIS A 32 -8.17 0.96 -9.38
CA HIS A 32 -7.44 -0.27 -9.65
C HIS A 32 -6.02 -0.13 -9.08
N LEU A 33 -5.65 -0.99 -8.15
CA LEU A 33 -4.31 -1.09 -7.59
C LEU A 33 -3.63 -2.33 -8.17
N ARG A 34 -2.54 -2.10 -8.91
CA ARG A 34 -1.73 -3.18 -9.47
C ARG A 34 -0.66 -3.64 -8.46
N LEU A 35 -0.66 -4.92 -8.12
CA LEU A 35 0.28 -5.60 -7.23
C LEU A 35 1.06 -6.64 -8.04
N GLY A 36 2.20 -6.24 -8.59
CA GLY A 36 2.96 -7.11 -9.51
C GLY A 36 2.16 -7.39 -10.79
N GLN A 37 1.77 -8.65 -10.99
CA GLN A 37 0.94 -9.11 -12.11
C GLN A 37 -0.56 -9.10 -11.79
N GLU A 38 -0.93 -8.96 -10.51
CA GLU A 38 -2.32 -8.94 -10.07
C GLU A 38 -2.87 -7.51 -10.07
N GLU A 39 -4.18 -7.38 -10.22
CA GLU A 39 -4.90 -6.11 -10.11
C GLU A 39 -6.12 -6.28 -9.22
N ILE A 40 -6.20 -5.44 -8.19
CA ILE A 40 -7.32 -5.43 -7.24
C ILE A 40 -8.04 -4.09 -7.28
N LYS A 41 -9.33 -4.10 -6.92
CA LYS A 41 -10.10 -2.86 -6.76
C LYS A 41 -10.12 -2.48 -5.29
N ILE A 42 -9.74 -1.24 -5.00
CA ILE A 42 -9.79 -0.70 -3.63
C ILE A 42 -10.65 0.56 -3.60
N TYR A 43 -11.33 0.77 -2.49
CA TYR A 43 -12.14 1.94 -2.23
C TYR A 43 -11.39 2.91 -1.31
N LEU A 44 -11.12 4.13 -1.80
CA LEU A 44 -10.40 5.15 -1.05
C LEU A 44 -11.32 5.82 -0.02
N THR A 45 -10.98 5.79 1.25
CA THR A 45 -11.84 6.29 2.34
C THR A 45 -11.39 7.63 2.87
N LYS A 46 -10.29 7.68 3.61
CA LYS A 46 -9.81 8.88 4.32
C LYS A 46 -8.55 9.41 3.69
N ALA A 47 -8.56 10.67 3.26
CA ALA A 47 -7.41 11.36 2.68
C ALA A 47 -6.62 12.13 3.75
N GLN A 48 -5.29 12.01 3.70
CA GLN A 48 -4.36 12.85 4.44
C GLN A 48 -3.31 13.41 3.48
N LEU A 49 -3.35 14.72 3.25
CA LEU A 49 -2.34 15.40 2.44
C LEU A 49 -0.98 15.32 3.15
N ILE A 50 0.03 14.79 2.47
CA ILE A 50 1.42 14.79 2.96
C ILE A 50 2.13 16.03 2.40
N THR A 51 2.03 16.22 1.08
CA THR A 51 2.55 17.40 0.36
C THR A 51 1.61 17.72 -0.81
N GLN A 52 1.86 18.81 -1.54
CA GLN A 52 1.08 19.12 -2.74
C GLN A 52 1.12 18.00 -3.81
N SER A 53 2.17 17.17 -3.82
CA SER A 53 2.34 16.08 -4.79
C SER A 53 1.87 14.71 -4.29
N PHE A 54 1.72 14.54 -2.97
CA PHE A 54 1.48 13.25 -2.32
C PHE A 54 0.35 13.31 -1.32
N ILE A 55 -0.54 12.33 -1.40
CA ILE A 55 -1.65 12.14 -0.49
C ILE A 55 -1.66 10.69 -0.04
N ARG A 56 -1.91 10.48 1.25
CA ARG A 56 -2.15 9.15 1.81
C ARG A 56 -3.66 8.92 1.86
N PHE A 57 -4.08 7.73 1.49
CA PHE A 57 -5.43 7.24 1.68
C PHE A 57 -5.43 6.04 2.61
N ASP A 58 -6.35 6.03 3.56
CA ASP A 58 -6.86 4.76 4.07
C ASP A 58 -7.77 4.16 2.97
N TYR A 59 -7.88 2.84 2.91
CA TYR A 59 -8.67 2.15 1.90
C TYR A 59 -9.41 0.95 2.48
N GLU A 60 -10.47 0.55 1.79
CA GLU A 60 -11.22 -0.68 2.04
C GLU A 60 -11.11 -1.59 0.81
N LEU A 61 -11.08 -2.90 1.07
CA LEU A 61 -11.17 -3.91 0.03
C LEU A 61 -12.63 -4.13 -0.33
N LEU A 62 -12.89 -4.51 -1.59
CA LEU A 62 -14.25 -4.80 -2.01
C LEU A 62 -14.71 -6.21 -1.59
N ASN A 63 -13.76 -7.07 -1.20
CA ASN A 63 -14.02 -8.39 -0.65
C ASN A 63 -12.88 -8.82 0.29
N ASP A 64 -13.19 -9.71 1.22
CA ASP A 64 -12.25 -10.20 2.23
C ASP A 64 -11.17 -11.12 1.64
N GLN A 65 -11.39 -11.70 0.45
CA GLN A 65 -10.43 -12.60 -0.21
C GLN A 65 -9.19 -11.87 -0.71
N GLU A 66 -9.29 -10.58 -0.99
CA GLU A 66 -8.19 -9.73 -1.45
C GLU A 66 -7.21 -9.36 -0.33
N GLU A 67 -7.58 -9.55 0.95
CA GLU A 67 -6.74 -9.17 2.09
C GLU A 67 -5.46 -10.02 2.15
N GLU A 68 -5.61 -11.34 2.04
CA GLU A 68 -4.48 -12.28 2.01
C GLU A 68 -3.52 -11.99 0.85
N MET A 69 -4.04 -11.55 -0.30
CA MET A 69 -3.21 -11.16 -1.46
C MET A 69 -2.34 -9.94 -1.15
N ILE A 70 -2.90 -8.92 -0.51
CA ILE A 70 -2.14 -7.72 -0.12
C ILE A 70 -1.07 -8.08 0.92
N GLU A 71 -1.43 -8.85 1.94
CA GLU A 71 -0.49 -9.25 3.00
C GLU A 71 0.67 -10.05 2.42
N ASN A 72 0.38 -11.06 1.60
CA ASN A 72 1.40 -11.86 0.93
C ASN A 72 2.32 -10.99 0.04
N PHE A 73 1.76 -10.02 -0.69
CA PHE A 73 2.54 -9.11 -1.52
C PHE A 73 3.49 -8.24 -0.68
N ILE A 74 3.01 -7.70 0.44
CA ILE A 74 3.83 -6.89 1.36
C ILE A 74 4.94 -7.75 1.97
N ASP A 75 4.61 -8.94 2.46
CA ASP A 75 5.56 -9.82 3.14
C ASP A 75 6.64 -10.35 2.18
N GLN A 76 6.29 -10.67 0.93
CA GLN A 76 7.25 -11.02 -0.12
C GLN A 76 8.26 -9.89 -0.35
N HIS A 77 7.77 -8.66 -0.56
CA HIS A 77 8.64 -7.50 -0.77
C HIS A 77 9.53 -7.19 0.45
N MET A 78 9.02 -7.34 1.68
CA MET A 78 9.81 -7.15 2.90
C MET A 78 10.92 -8.20 3.03
N ASN A 79 10.64 -9.47 2.71
CA ASN A 79 11.62 -10.55 2.77
C ASN A 79 12.69 -10.43 1.68
N GLU A 80 12.31 -10.04 0.46
CA GLU A 80 13.26 -9.75 -0.62
C GLU A 80 14.22 -8.62 -0.24
N SER A 81 13.70 -7.51 0.32
CA SER A 81 14.53 -6.41 0.80
C SER A 81 15.50 -6.87 1.89
N ARG A 82 15.03 -7.64 2.88
CA ARG A 82 15.89 -8.14 3.96
C ARG A 82 16.99 -9.06 3.44
N ASN A 83 16.67 -9.96 2.51
CA ASN A 83 17.66 -10.84 1.89
C ASN A 83 18.69 -10.05 1.09
N HIS A 84 18.25 -9.03 0.34
CA HIS A 84 19.16 -8.16 -0.40
C HIS A 84 20.13 -7.42 0.53
N ASP A 85 19.63 -6.83 1.61
CA ASP A 85 20.46 -6.13 2.60
C ASP A 85 21.47 -7.07 3.27
N LEU A 86 21.08 -8.32 3.55
CA LEU A 86 21.98 -9.34 4.08
C LEU A 86 23.10 -9.68 3.10
N TRP A 87 22.79 -9.80 1.80
CA TRP A 87 23.78 -10.07 0.76
C TRP A 87 24.79 -8.94 0.62
N GLU A 88 24.33 -7.68 0.61
CA GLU A 88 25.24 -6.52 0.53
C GLU A 88 26.14 -6.41 1.77
N ALA A 89 25.67 -6.80 2.96
CA ALA A 89 26.49 -6.80 4.17
C ALA A 89 27.62 -7.86 4.18
N LEU A 90 27.54 -8.86 3.31
CA LEU A 90 28.54 -9.93 3.18
C LEU A 90 29.58 -9.67 2.08
N LYS A 91 29.47 -8.57 1.34
CA LYS A 91 30.34 -8.18 0.22
C LYS A 91 31.43 -7.21 0.65
#